data_AF-A0A5C5SBU4-F1
#
_entry.id   AF-A0A5C5SBU4-F1
#
_cell.length_a   1.000
_cell.length_b   1.000
_cell.length_c   1.000
_cell.angle_alpha   90.00
_cell.angle_beta   90.00
_cell.angle_gamma   90.00
#
_symmetry.space_group_name_H-M   'P 1'
#
loop_
_entity.id
_entity.type
_entity.pdbx_description
1 polymer ?
#
loop_
_entity_poly.entity_id
_entity_poly.type
_entity_poly.pdbx_seq_one_letter_code
_entity_poly.pdbx_strand_id
1 'polypeptide(L)'
;MKKRLVTVSLFASLVLLSACQSSSKKESATKSAPSGQTSTSQTSSQAVETSTAESSSSSTLASSPSSAAEKPLDYDTLYADTLAKVAADDNAVTLYAFYDIDGNGTKELLTGDRSSDGKVYALALYYLKNGVSTYLAHSQVAPAGGYRADFSINSNGTVTQYEWTSHEGKGTAKTYRIQADNSGLVTLSDKAVVMESQEQVAEADPNPLELSSLEWKELVRPSQTKVTEKSSLDLEAIAQGDLSSIAGTYPAAKGGMDFTINADGTGSISKSDGTWDFQFSNFRMENGMAQFNASFAGATYAVVPAGQASPNDLYQMFGDDSSRNRVLITGEGINVFFLD
;
A
#
# COMPACT_ATOMS: atom_id res chain seq x y z
N MET A 1 36.23 -37.66 -11.98
CA MET A 1 37.05 -37.49 -10.75
C MET A 1 36.24 -36.72 -9.73
N LYS A 2 36.61 -36.86 -8.45
CA LYS A 2 35.81 -36.68 -7.22
C LYS A 2 35.32 -35.25 -6.94
N LYS A 3 34.13 -35.20 -6.33
CA LYS A 3 33.44 -34.10 -5.62
C LYS A 3 34.37 -33.26 -4.74
N ARG A 4 34.05 -31.95 -4.55
CA ARG A 4 33.96 -31.33 -3.22
C ARG A 4 32.89 -30.23 -3.15
N LEU A 5 31.86 -30.56 -2.40
CA LEU A 5 30.88 -29.67 -1.76
C LEU A 5 31.61 -28.96 -0.61
N VAL A 6 31.46 -27.64 -0.47
CA VAL A 6 31.91 -26.92 0.73
C VAL A 6 30.67 -26.35 1.42
N THR A 7 30.23 -27.07 2.44
CA THR A 7 29.30 -26.64 3.47
C THR A 7 30.08 -25.78 4.46
N VAL A 8 29.60 -24.57 4.76
CA VAL A 8 30.06 -23.80 5.93
C VAL A 8 28.87 -23.70 6.88
N SER A 9 29.02 -24.31 8.06
CA SER A 9 28.05 -24.30 9.14
C SER A 9 28.74 -23.89 10.43
N LEU A 10 28.01 -23.06 11.19
CA LEU A 10 28.05 -22.79 12.63
C LEU A 10 29.33 -22.22 13.27
N PHE A 11 29.17 -21.06 13.93
CA PHE A 11 29.57 -20.92 15.33
C PHE A 11 28.55 -20.09 16.11
N ALA A 12 27.90 -20.76 17.06
CA ALA A 12 27.13 -20.17 18.13
C ALA A 12 28.09 -19.79 19.27
N SER A 13 27.91 -18.61 19.86
CA SER A 13 28.63 -18.18 21.07
C SER A 13 27.62 -17.74 22.12
N LEU A 14 27.25 -18.68 22.99
CA LEU A 14 26.68 -18.43 24.30
C LEU A 14 27.73 -17.70 25.16
N VAL A 15 27.34 -16.61 25.82
CA VAL A 15 28.06 -16.08 26.99
C VAL A 15 27.10 -16.13 28.19
N LEU A 16 27.25 -17.20 28.97
CA LEU A 16 27.03 -17.24 30.42
C LEU A 16 28.41 -16.96 31.04
N LEU A 17 28.65 -16.31 32.18
CA LEU A 17 27.93 -16.12 33.43
C LEU A 17 28.75 -15.08 34.24
N SER A 18 28.15 -14.28 35.13
CA SER A 18 28.65 -14.07 36.50
C SER A 18 27.74 -13.13 37.30
N ALA A 19 27.15 -13.71 38.34
CA ALA A 19 26.41 -13.04 39.39
C ALA A 19 27.37 -12.31 40.35
N CYS A 20 26.91 -11.19 40.90
CA CYS A 20 27.30 -10.74 42.22
C CYS A 20 26.07 -10.12 42.89
N GLN A 21 25.60 -10.80 43.94
CA GLN A 21 24.53 -10.40 44.83
C GLN A 21 25.19 -9.89 46.12
N SER A 22 24.82 -8.70 46.60
CA SER A 22 24.93 -8.39 48.01
C SER A 22 23.82 -7.43 48.43
N SER A 23 23.06 -7.89 49.41
CA SER A 23 22.03 -7.19 50.13
C SER A 23 22.60 -6.52 51.37
N SER A 24 22.21 -5.28 51.65
CA SER A 24 22.20 -4.74 53.01
C SER A 24 20.95 -3.90 53.26
N LYS A 25 20.28 -4.27 54.35
CA LYS A 25 19.06 -3.74 54.93
C LYS A 25 19.42 -2.54 55.82
N LYS A 26 18.62 -1.47 55.85
CA LYS A 26 18.21 -0.81 57.10
C LYS A 26 17.05 0.17 56.89
N GLU A 27 15.94 -0.28 57.44
CA GLU A 27 14.77 0.37 58.02
C GLU A 27 14.99 1.77 58.63
N SER A 28 14.00 2.66 58.44
CA SER A 28 13.47 3.48 59.53
C SER A 28 11.96 3.65 59.37
N ALA A 29 11.25 3.24 60.41
CA ALA A 29 9.82 3.30 60.60
C ALA A 29 9.32 4.73 60.90
N THR A 30 8.01 4.95 60.76
CA THR A 30 7.06 5.48 61.77
C THR A 30 5.67 5.57 61.11
N LYS A 31 4.77 4.60 61.31
CA LYS A 31 3.55 4.67 62.16
C LYS A 31 2.81 6.03 62.04
N SER A 32 1.54 6.07 61.65
CA SER A 32 0.43 5.73 62.54
C SER A 32 -0.90 5.60 61.77
N ALA A 33 -1.63 4.51 62.02
CA ALA A 33 -3.11 4.48 62.01
C ALA A 33 -3.61 4.87 63.44
N PRO A 34 -4.89 5.22 63.69
CA PRO A 34 -5.95 4.20 63.87
C PRO A 34 -7.37 4.66 63.43
N SER A 35 -8.23 3.77 62.90
CA SER A 35 -9.30 2.99 63.58
C SER A 35 -10.66 3.70 63.75
N GLY A 36 -11.75 2.94 63.55
CA GLY A 36 -13.13 3.27 63.94
C GLY A 36 -14.18 2.85 62.89
N GLN A 37 -14.62 1.59 62.88
CA GLN A 37 -15.94 1.10 63.36
C GLN A 37 -17.15 1.50 62.49
N THR A 38 -17.77 0.56 61.77
CA THR A 38 -18.92 -0.28 62.18
C THR A 38 -20.24 0.51 62.32
N SER A 39 -21.22 0.24 61.46
CA SER A 39 -22.45 -0.53 61.78
C SER A 39 -23.66 -0.17 60.87
N THR A 40 -24.34 -1.21 60.38
CA THR A 40 -25.82 -1.41 60.21
C THR A 40 -26.68 -0.32 59.52
N SER A 41 -27.59 -0.64 58.59
CA SER A 41 -28.76 -1.55 58.70
C SER A 41 -29.08 -2.18 57.32
N GLN A 42 -29.43 -3.46 57.09
CA GLN A 42 -30.58 -4.29 57.56
C GLN A 42 -31.93 -3.55 57.39
N THR A 43 -32.94 -4.03 56.65
CA THR A 43 -33.63 -5.33 56.65
C THR A 43 -34.65 -5.31 55.49
N SER A 44 -34.69 -6.34 54.62
CA SER A 44 -35.68 -7.45 54.55
C SER A 44 -37.13 -6.99 54.27
N SER A 45 -37.87 -7.58 53.33
CA SER A 45 -38.29 -9.00 53.26
C SER A 45 -38.53 -9.40 51.80
N GLN A 46 -37.98 -10.52 51.29
CA GLN A 46 -38.45 -11.91 51.46
C GLN A 46 -39.92 -12.13 51.02
N ALA A 47 -40.29 -13.20 50.30
CA ALA A 47 -39.57 -14.28 49.64
C ALA A 47 -40.61 -15.23 48.99
N VAL A 48 -40.08 -16.23 48.27
CA VAL A 48 -40.53 -17.65 48.26
C VAL A 48 -41.70 -18.00 47.33
N GLU A 49 -41.67 -19.07 46.53
CA GLU A 49 -40.71 -20.16 46.20
C GLU A 49 -41.29 -20.89 44.95
N THR A 50 -40.48 -21.33 43.97
CA THR A 50 -39.84 -22.68 43.84
C THR A 50 -40.88 -23.78 43.61
N SER A 51 -40.82 -24.62 42.56
CA SER A 51 -39.86 -25.73 42.36
C SER A 51 -40.13 -26.34 40.97
N THR A 52 -39.17 -26.61 40.06
CA THR A 52 -38.07 -27.62 40.03
C THR A 52 -38.42 -28.83 39.16
N ALA A 53 -37.65 -28.99 38.06
CA ALA A 53 -37.11 -30.21 37.41
C ALA A 53 -38.07 -31.37 37.03
N GLU A 54 -37.83 -32.21 36.02
CA GLU A 54 -36.60 -32.62 35.34
C GLU A 54 -36.95 -33.41 34.05
N SER A 55 -36.05 -33.34 33.06
CA SER A 55 -35.68 -34.34 32.05
C SER A 55 -36.70 -35.30 31.42
N SER A 56 -36.78 -35.31 30.08
CA SER A 56 -36.36 -36.47 29.27
C SER A 56 -36.34 -36.17 27.77
N SER A 57 -35.24 -36.61 27.18
CA SER A 57 -34.83 -36.70 25.77
C SER A 57 -35.87 -37.30 24.82
N SER A 58 -36.02 -36.73 23.62
CA SER A 58 -35.96 -37.48 22.35
C SER A 58 -35.96 -36.56 21.14
N SER A 59 -34.94 -36.74 20.31
CA SER A 59 -34.75 -36.29 18.95
C SER A 59 -35.92 -36.60 18.00
N THR A 60 -36.26 -35.65 17.11
CA THR A 60 -36.57 -35.95 15.70
C THR A 60 -36.43 -34.70 14.81
N LEU A 61 -35.38 -34.71 13.99
CA LEU A 61 -35.36 -34.41 12.55
C LEU A 61 -35.99 -33.10 12.06
N ALA A 62 -35.09 -32.15 11.80
CA ALA A 62 -34.88 -31.51 10.50
C ALA A 62 -36.12 -31.31 9.61
N SER A 63 -36.67 -30.09 9.66
CA SER A 63 -37.30 -29.47 8.51
C SER A 63 -36.40 -28.35 8.03
N SER A 64 -35.52 -28.66 7.08
CA SER A 64 -34.76 -27.66 6.33
C SER A 64 -35.72 -26.63 5.74
N PRO A 65 -35.55 -25.31 5.98
CA PRO A 65 -35.97 -24.36 4.98
C PRO A 65 -34.99 -24.56 3.82
N SER A 66 -35.54 -25.11 2.74
CA SER A 66 -34.98 -25.10 1.40
C SER A 66 -34.05 -23.90 1.22
N SER A 67 -32.76 -24.18 0.99
CA SER A 67 -31.85 -23.19 0.42
C SER A 67 -32.45 -22.82 -0.93
N ALA A 68 -33.26 -21.76 -0.96
CA ALA A 68 -33.35 -20.93 -2.14
C ALA A 68 -31.90 -20.53 -2.38
N ALA A 69 -31.26 -21.17 -3.35
CA ALA A 69 -29.95 -20.76 -3.80
C ALA A 69 -30.14 -19.32 -4.25
N GLU A 70 -29.82 -18.38 -3.36
CA GLU A 70 -29.77 -16.97 -3.69
C GLU A 70 -28.85 -16.89 -4.90
N LYS A 71 -29.38 -16.32 -5.98
CA LYS A 71 -28.61 -16.08 -7.18
C LYS A 71 -27.30 -15.42 -6.74
N PRO A 72 -26.13 -15.92 -7.18
CA PRO A 72 -24.87 -15.32 -6.78
C PRO A 72 -24.91 -13.82 -7.04
N LEU A 73 -24.65 -13.03 -5.99
CA LEU A 73 -24.59 -11.58 -6.07
C LEU A 73 -23.56 -11.19 -7.13
N ASP A 74 -23.99 -10.33 -8.07
CA ASP A 74 -23.12 -9.81 -9.11
C ASP A 74 -22.37 -8.59 -8.57
N TYR A 75 -21.20 -8.84 -7.98
CA TYR A 75 -20.38 -7.81 -7.37
C TYR A 75 -19.81 -6.81 -8.38
N ASP A 76 -19.61 -7.22 -9.64
CA ASP A 76 -19.22 -6.28 -10.70
C ASP A 76 -20.30 -5.19 -10.89
N THR A 77 -21.57 -5.57 -10.84
CA THR A 77 -22.69 -4.62 -10.91
C THR A 77 -22.78 -3.75 -9.65
N LEU A 78 -22.60 -4.32 -8.45
CA LEU A 78 -22.69 -3.56 -7.19
C LEU A 78 -21.58 -2.51 -7.04
N TYR A 79 -20.39 -2.79 -7.59
CA TYR A 79 -19.25 -1.89 -7.55
C TYR A 79 -19.00 -1.15 -8.87
N ALA A 80 -19.92 -1.23 -9.84
CA ALA A 80 -19.74 -0.68 -11.19
C ALA A 80 -19.36 0.80 -11.18
N ASP A 81 -20.03 1.62 -10.37
CA ASP A 81 -19.73 3.06 -10.27
C ASP A 81 -18.33 3.34 -9.71
N THR A 82 -17.90 2.56 -8.73
CA THR A 82 -16.56 2.67 -8.13
C THR A 82 -15.50 2.23 -9.14
N LEU A 83 -15.70 1.09 -9.79
CA LEU A 83 -14.80 0.57 -10.82
C LEU A 83 -14.70 1.54 -12.00
N ALA A 84 -15.81 2.15 -12.43
CA ALA A 84 -15.82 3.15 -13.50
C ALA A 84 -15.04 4.41 -13.14
N LYS A 85 -15.16 4.91 -11.90
CA LYS A 85 -14.39 6.06 -11.42
C LYS A 85 -12.89 5.73 -11.33
N VAL A 86 -12.55 4.61 -10.69
CA VAL A 86 -11.17 4.14 -10.57
C VAL A 86 -10.54 3.92 -11.95
N ALA A 87 -11.31 3.42 -12.92
CA ALA A 87 -10.86 3.22 -14.29
C ALA A 87 -10.66 4.53 -15.08
N ALA A 88 -11.42 5.58 -14.75
CA ALA A 88 -11.36 6.88 -15.41
C ALA A 88 -10.29 7.83 -14.83
N ASP A 89 -9.93 7.63 -13.56
CA ASP A 89 -8.94 8.44 -12.85
C ASP A 89 -7.50 8.12 -13.29
N ASP A 90 -6.65 9.13 -13.23
CA ASP A 90 -5.19 9.00 -13.41
C ASP A 90 -4.57 8.40 -12.15
N ASN A 91 -4.59 7.08 -12.07
CA ASN A 91 -4.04 6.30 -10.96
C ASN A 91 -3.36 5.02 -11.45
N ALA A 92 -2.70 4.31 -10.53
CA ALA A 92 -1.97 3.07 -10.82
C ALA A 92 -2.83 1.80 -10.85
N VAL A 93 -4.14 1.84 -10.60
CA VAL A 93 -4.97 0.63 -10.44
C VAL A 93 -5.18 -0.10 -11.78
N THR A 94 -4.63 -1.30 -11.93
CA THR A 94 -4.84 -2.14 -13.11
C THR A 94 -5.67 -3.40 -12.83
N LEU A 95 -5.85 -3.74 -11.56
CA LEU A 95 -6.51 -4.96 -11.11
C LEU A 95 -7.58 -4.67 -10.06
N TYR A 96 -8.55 -5.57 -9.96
CA TYR A 96 -9.48 -5.62 -8.84
C TYR A 96 -9.82 -7.06 -8.45
N ALA A 97 -10.22 -7.27 -7.20
CA ALA A 97 -10.66 -8.56 -6.69
C ALA A 97 -11.82 -8.35 -5.69
N PHE A 98 -12.64 -9.39 -5.55
CA PHE A 98 -13.71 -9.42 -4.55
C PHE A 98 -13.39 -10.47 -3.48
N TYR A 99 -13.45 -10.09 -2.21
CA TYR A 99 -13.16 -10.98 -1.09
C TYR A 99 -14.08 -10.67 0.09
N ASP A 100 -14.61 -11.71 0.74
CA ASP A 100 -15.47 -11.59 1.93
C ASP A 100 -14.58 -11.52 3.17
N ILE A 101 -14.26 -10.30 3.62
CA ILE A 101 -13.31 -10.04 4.70
C ILE A 101 -13.88 -10.45 6.05
N ASP A 102 -15.15 -10.12 6.32
CA ASP A 102 -15.78 -10.33 7.62
C ASP A 102 -16.54 -11.66 7.74
N GLY A 103 -16.65 -12.42 6.63
CA GLY A 103 -17.29 -13.73 6.57
C GLY A 103 -18.81 -13.67 6.58
N ASN A 104 -19.41 -12.51 6.28
CA ASN A 104 -20.87 -12.31 6.33
C ASN A 104 -21.59 -12.75 5.03
N GLY A 105 -20.84 -13.18 4.00
CA GLY A 105 -21.33 -13.55 2.69
C GLY A 105 -21.34 -12.41 1.65
N THR A 106 -21.06 -11.18 2.09
CA THR A 106 -20.90 -9.97 1.27
C THR A 106 -19.42 -9.78 0.97
N LYS A 107 -19.07 -9.59 -0.30
CA LYS A 107 -17.67 -9.34 -0.69
C LYS A 107 -17.34 -7.85 -0.71
N GLU A 108 -16.18 -7.52 -0.17
CA GLU A 108 -15.48 -6.25 -0.33
C GLU A 108 -14.72 -6.19 -1.65
N LEU A 109 -14.52 -4.98 -2.16
CA LEU A 109 -13.72 -4.71 -3.35
C LEU A 109 -12.31 -4.29 -2.95
N LEU A 110 -11.32 -5.06 -3.39
CA LEU A 110 -9.93 -4.63 -3.45
C LEU A 110 -9.59 -4.12 -4.85
N THR A 111 -8.89 -3.00 -4.91
CA THR A 111 -8.25 -2.49 -6.13
C THR A 111 -6.74 -2.50 -5.95
N GLY A 112 -5.98 -2.83 -6.98
CA GLY A 112 -4.54 -2.99 -6.89
C GLY A 112 -3.83 -2.87 -8.23
N ASP A 113 -2.52 -3.07 -8.18
CA ASP A 113 -1.66 -3.14 -9.36
C ASP A 113 -0.70 -4.33 -9.25
N ARG A 114 -0.13 -4.73 -10.39
CA ARG A 114 0.85 -5.81 -10.47
C ARG A 114 2.24 -5.23 -10.74
N SER A 115 3.20 -5.55 -9.90
CA SER A 115 4.61 -5.26 -10.20
C SER A 115 5.13 -6.10 -11.34
N SER A 116 6.28 -5.67 -11.87
CA SER A 116 7.07 -6.40 -12.86
C SER A 116 7.45 -7.84 -12.44
N ASP A 117 7.59 -8.12 -11.13
CA ASP A 117 7.85 -9.47 -10.61
C ASP A 117 6.58 -10.32 -10.43
N GLY A 118 5.43 -9.81 -10.88
CA GLY A 118 4.14 -10.50 -10.87
C GLY A 118 3.40 -10.44 -9.53
N LYS A 119 3.96 -9.81 -8.50
CA LYS A 119 3.28 -9.62 -7.22
C LYS A 119 2.18 -8.57 -7.35
N VAL A 120 1.09 -8.79 -6.62
CA VAL A 120 -0.01 -7.83 -6.56
C VAL A 120 0.09 -7.02 -5.27
N TYR A 121 -0.10 -5.72 -5.39
CA TYR A 121 -0.22 -4.79 -4.27
C TYR A 121 -1.62 -4.24 -4.23
N ALA A 122 -2.24 -4.26 -3.05
CA ALA A 122 -3.52 -3.59 -2.85
C ALA A 122 -3.29 -2.08 -2.70
N LEU A 123 -4.10 -1.28 -3.39
CA LEU A 123 -4.03 0.18 -3.40
C LEU A 123 -5.20 0.81 -2.67
N ALA A 124 -6.39 0.21 -2.73
CA ALA A 124 -7.55 0.65 -1.97
C ALA A 124 -8.52 -0.51 -1.69
N LEU A 125 -9.28 -0.33 -0.62
CA LEU A 125 -10.31 -1.26 -0.14
C LEU A 125 -11.63 -0.52 0.03
N TYR A 126 -12.70 -1.11 -0.49
CA TYR A 126 -14.07 -0.62 -0.40
C TYR A 126 -14.99 -1.72 0.14
N TYR A 127 -16.01 -1.32 0.90
CA TYR A 127 -17.06 -2.20 1.39
C TYR A 127 -18.44 -1.66 1.00
N LEU A 128 -19.48 -2.47 1.12
CA LEU A 128 -20.86 -2.00 0.93
C LEU A 128 -21.41 -1.50 2.26
N LYS A 129 -21.67 -0.19 2.35
CA LYS A 129 -22.44 0.38 3.46
C LYS A 129 -23.90 0.51 3.05
N ASN A 130 -24.78 -0.31 3.60
CA ASN A 130 -26.19 -0.39 3.22
C ASN A 130 -26.38 -0.54 1.70
N GLY A 131 -25.56 -1.39 1.07
CA GLY A 131 -25.57 -1.63 -0.38
C GLY A 131 -24.86 -0.57 -1.24
N VAL A 132 -24.25 0.45 -0.63
CA VAL A 132 -23.52 1.50 -1.34
C VAL A 132 -22.02 1.31 -1.17
N SER A 133 -21.27 1.22 -2.28
CA SER A 133 -19.81 1.15 -2.25
C SER A 133 -19.21 2.35 -1.50
N THR A 134 -18.43 2.05 -0.47
CA THR A 134 -17.87 3.02 0.47
C THR A 134 -16.39 2.71 0.69
N TYR A 135 -15.56 3.73 0.58
CA TYR A 135 -14.12 3.65 0.83
C TYR A 135 -13.80 3.28 2.28
N LEU A 136 -12.77 2.45 2.49
CA LEU A 136 -12.35 1.97 3.80
C LEU A 136 -10.87 2.27 4.09
N ALA A 137 -9.97 1.82 3.22
CA ALA A 137 -8.52 1.89 3.45
C ALA A 137 -7.75 2.03 2.13
N HIS A 138 -6.49 2.46 2.22
CA HIS A 138 -5.60 2.60 1.06
C HIS A 138 -4.12 2.49 1.39
N SER A 139 -3.35 2.29 0.33
CA SER A 139 -1.89 2.37 0.34
C SER A 139 -1.45 3.57 -0.52
N GLN A 140 -0.50 4.36 -0.01
CA GLN A 140 0.01 5.54 -0.69
C GLN A 140 1.45 5.81 -0.28
N VAL A 141 2.25 6.28 -1.25
CA VAL A 141 3.53 6.91 -0.97
C VAL A 141 3.54 8.28 -1.62
N ALA A 142 3.70 9.35 -0.84
CA ALA A 142 3.82 10.68 -1.39
C ALA A 142 5.22 10.90 -2.02
N PRO A 143 5.33 11.66 -3.13
CA PRO A 143 6.59 11.83 -3.87
C PRO A 143 7.66 12.64 -3.12
N ALA A 144 7.28 13.52 -2.18
CA ALA A 144 8.22 14.31 -1.40
C ALA A 144 7.78 14.47 0.06
N GLY A 145 8.68 14.10 0.99
CA GLY A 145 8.68 14.47 2.42
C GLY A 145 7.45 14.15 3.29
N GLY A 146 6.40 13.53 2.75
CA GLY A 146 5.07 14.01 3.15
C GLY A 146 4.14 13.04 3.86
N TYR A 147 3.94 11.82 3.34
CA TYR A 147 2.87 10.96 3.82
C TYR A 147 3.04 9.56 3.25
N ARG A 148 2.78 8.56 4.06
CA ARG A 148 2.74 7.16 3.68
C ARG A 148 1.50 6.53 4.31
N ALA A 149 0.86 5.65 3.56
CA ALA A 149 -0.25 4.86 4.02
C ALA A 149 -0.10 3.44 3.52
N ASP A 150 -0.58 2.49 4.31
CA ASP A 150 -0.70 1.08 3.93
C ASP A 150 -1.77 0.42 4.78
N PHE A 151 -2.31 -0.72 4.35
CA PHE A 151 -3.30 -1.44 5.13
C PHE A 151 -3.11 -2.94 5.09
N SER A 152 -3.49 -3.59 6.19
CA SER A 152 -3.49 -5.04 6.34
C SER A 152 -4.91 -5.55 6.55
N ILE A 153 -5.27 -6.63 5.85
CA ILE A 153 -6.48 -7.39 6.11
C ILE A 153 -6.09 -8.55 7.02
N ASN A 154 -6.52 -8.50 8.27
CA ASN A 154 -6.15 -9.46 9.30
C ASN A 154 -7.01 -10.73 9.17
N SER A 155 -6.44 -11.88 9.54
CA SER A 155 -7.07 -13.21 9.57
C SER A 155 -8.38 -13.29 10.35
N ASN A 156 -8.60 -12.36 11.28
CA ASN A 156 -9.82 -12.27 12.10
C ASN A 156 -10.93 -11.38 11.49
N GLY A 157 -10.80 -11.02 10.19
CA GLY A 157 -11.76 -10.20 9.46
C GLY A 157 -11.77 -8.72 9.86
N THR A 158 -10.64 -8.21 10.35
CA THR A 158 -10.46 -6.76 10.59
C THR A 158 -9.50 -6.17 9.58
N VAL A 159 -9.57 -4.85 9.41
CA VAL A 159 -8.65 -4.10 8.57
C VAL A 159 -7.88 -3.12 9.42
N THR A 160 -6.55 -3.15 9.36
CA THR A 160 -5.70 -2.15 10.00
C THR A 160 -5.14 -1.19 8.96
N GLN A 161 -5.52 0.09 9.03
CA GLN A 161 -4.91 1.18 8.27
C GLN A 161 -3.73 1.75 9.06
N TYR A 162 -2.59 1.85 8.40
CA TYR A 162 -1.40 2.56 8.86
C TYR A 162 -1.26 3.85 8.07
N GLU A 163 -0.97 4.95 8.75
CA GLU A 163 -0.64 6.23 8.15
C GLU A 163 0.54 6.83 8.90
N TRP A 164 1.63 7.17 8.21
CA TRP A 164 2.86 7.63 8.84
C TRP A 164 3.65 8.60 7.97
N THR A 165 4.64 9.24 8.58
CA THR A 165 5.58 10.11 7.86
C THR A 165 6.89 9.36 7.60
N SER A 166 7.48 9.59 6.43
CA SER A 166 8.69 8.87 5.99
C SER A 166 9.94 9.15 6.81
N HIS A 167 9.96 10.25 7.58
CA HIS A 167 11.17 10.68 8.29
C HIS A 167 11.46 9.81 9.52
N GLU A 168 10.50 9.73 10.45
CA GLU A 168 10.67 9.00 11.72
C GLU A 168 9.83 7.72 11.80
N GLY A 169 9.08 7.38 10.75
CA GLY A 169 8.17 6.23 10.78
C GLY A 169 6.97 6.41 11.72
N LYS A 170 6.85 7.57 12.38
CA LYS A 170 5.78 7.86 13.34
C LYS A 170 4.47 8.13 12.63
N GLY A 171 3.42 7.52 13.15
CA GLY A 171 2.11 7.53 12.55
C GLY A 171 1.02 7.02 13.47
N THR A 172 -0.08 6.60 12.86
CA THR A 172 -1.22 5.99 13.52
C THR A 172 -1.56 4.65 12.89
N ALA A 173 -1.97 3.69 13.72
CA ALA A 173 -2.59 2.45 13.31
C ALA A 173 -4.06 2.43 13.78
N LYS A 174 -4.99 2.36 12.83
CA LYS A 174 -6.44 2.29 13.10
C LYS A 174 -6.99 0.96 12.62
N THR A 175 -7.62 0.20 13.52
CA THR A 175 -8.20 -1.10 13.19
C THR A 175 -9.72 -1.01 13.17
N TYR A 176 -10.30 -1.45 12.06
CA TYR A 176 -11.72 -1.42 11.78
C TYR A 176 -12.31 -2.82 11.66
N ARG A 177 -13.58 -2.96 12.01
CA ARG A 177 -14.42 -4.11 11.69
C ARG A 177 -15.63 -3.64 10.90
N ILE A 178 -15.90 -4.32 9.78
CA ILE A 178 -17.14 -4.17 9.04
C ILE A 178 -18.25 -4.82 9.87
N GLN A 179 -19.38 -4.12 10.04
CA GLN A 179 -20.52 -4.70 10.73
C GLN A 179 -21.17 -5.74 9.82
N ALA A 180 -21.47 -6.92 10.35
CA ALA A 180 -21.99 -8.06 9.59
C ALA A 180 -23.34 -7.79 8.89
N ASP A 181 -24.05 -6.73 9.27
CA ASP A 181 -25.28 -6.25 8.62
C ASP A 181 -25.01 -5.20 7.52
N ASN A 182 -23.74 -4.96 7.19
CA ASN A 182 -23.28 -3.95 6.25
C ASN A 182 -23.69 -2.50 6.62
N SER A 183 -24.07 -2.22 7.87
CA SER A 183 -24.55 -0.88 8.25
C SER A 183 -23.43 0.16 8.39
N GLY A 184 -22.17 -0.29 8.53
CA GLY A 184 -21.00 0.59 8.64
C GLY A 184 -19.77 -0.10 9.23
N LEU A 185 -18.87 0.71 9.80
CA LEU A 185 -17.62 0.27 10.43
C LEU A 185 -17.65 0.53 11.94
N VAL A 186 -16.99 -0.34 12.70
CA VAL A 186 -16.64 -0.12 14.09
C VAL A 186 -15.12 0.06 14.19
N THR A 187 -14.67 1.17 14.77
CA THR A 187 -13.25 1.37 15.11
C THR A 187 -12.95 0.61 16.40
N LEU A 188 -12.05 -0.37 16.33
CA LEU A 188 -11.63 -1.19 17.47
C LEU A 188 -10.43 -0.60 18.21
N SER A 189 -9.54 0.06 17.48
CA SER A 189 -8.37 0.73 18.04
C SER A 189 -7.92 1.90 17.18
N ASP A 190 -7.33 2.90 17.83
CA ASP A 190 -6.66 4.05 17.22
C ASP A 190 -5.46 4.37 18.11
N LYS A 191 -4.25 4.07 17.63
CA LYS A 191 -3.03 4.19 18.43
C LYS A 191 -1.89 4.79 17.62
N ALA A 192 -1.00 5.49 18.32
CA ALA A 192 0.28 5.88 17.74
C ALA A 192 1.11 4.63 17.45
N VAL A 193 1.86 4.66 16.35
CA VAL A 193 2.75 3.58 15.93
C VAL A 193 4.05 4.15 15.38
N VAL A 194 5.14 3.41 15.55
CA VAL A 194 6.37 3.61 14.80
C VAL A 194 6.51 2.42 13.86
N MET A 195 6.45 2.67 12.56
CA MET A 195 6.60 1.63 11.55
C MET A 195 7.94 0.91 11.70
N GLU A 196 7.93 -0.41 11.49
CA GLU A 196 9.07 -1.32 11.62
C GLU A 196 9.63 -1.46 13.06
N SER A 197 8.94 -0.92 14.06
CA SER A 197 9.29 -1.14 15.46
C SER A 197 8.94 -2.57 15.93
N GLN A 198 9.65 -3.06 16.96
CA GLN A 198 9.35 -4.36 17.56
C GLN A 198 7.92 -4.45 18.09
N GLU A 199 7.38 -3.35 18.62
CA GLU A 199 6.00 -3.27 19.11
C GLU A 199 5.00 -3.41 17.95
N GLN A 200 5.18 -2.66 16.85
CA GLN A 200 4.33 -2.78 15.66
C GLN A 200 4.34 -4.19 15.09
N VAL A 201 5.51 -4.84 15.02
CA VAL A 201 5.64 -6.23 14.53
C VAL A 201 4.98 -7.23 15.48
N ALA A 202 5.11 -7.04 16.80
CA ALA A 202 4.52 -7.94 17.79
C ALA A 202 2.98 -7.86 17.84
N GLU A 203 2.41 -6.70 17.49
CA GLU A 203 0.96 -6.47 17.46
C GLU A 203 0.32 -6.73 16.10
N ALA A 204 1.10 -6.81 15.02
CA ALA A 204 0.61 -7.15 13.70
C ALA A 204 0.07 -8.58 13.67
N ASP A 205 -0.90 -8.84 12.79
CA ASP A 205 -1.37 -10.20 12.54
C ASP A 205 -0.22 -11.00 11.90
N PRO A 206 0.17 -12.16 12.46
CA PRO A 206 1.20 -13.00 11.86
C PRO A 206 0.77 -13.66 10.54
N ASN A 207 -0.53 -13.73 10.25
CA ASN A 207 -1.08 -14.38 9.07
C ASN A 207 -2.15 -13.50 8.38
N PRO A 208 -1.80 -12.30 7.89
CA PRO A 208 -2.74 -11.46 7.16
C PRO A 208 -3.16 -12.14 5.85
N LEU A 209 -4.21 -11.62 5.22
CA LEU A 209 -4.69 -12.10 3.93
C LEU A 209 -3.57 -12.09 2.88
N GLU A 210 -3.26 -13.27 2.34
CA GLU A 210 -2.30 -13.42 1.24
C GLU A 210 -2.93 -12.95 -0.07
N LEU A 211 -2.55 -11.76 -0.55
CA LEU A 211 -3.12 -11.16 -1.77
C LEU A 211 -2.95 -12.04 -3.02
N SER A 212 -1.91 -12.86 -3.05
CA SER A 212 -1.66 -13.81 -4.15
C SER A 212 -2.71 -14.93 -4.24
N SER A 213 -3.47 -15.16 -3.17
CA SER A 213 -4.55 -16.17 -3.13
C SER A 213 -5.87 -15.69 -3.75
N LEU A 214 -5.99 -14.39 -4.03
CA LEU A 214 -7.23 -13.81 -4.56
C LEU A 214 -7.36 -14.00 -6.07
N GLU A 215 -8.60 -14.12 -6.53
CA GLU A 215 -8.95 -14.12 -7.96
C GLU A 215 -8.98 -12.69 -8.50
N TRP A 216 -7.81 -12.18 -8.89
CA TRP A 216 -7.68 -10.84 -9.49
C TRP A 216 -8.19 -10.81 -10.93
N LYS A 217 -8.98 -9.79 -11.23
CA LYS A 217 -9.53 -9.45 -12.54
C LYS A 217 -8.84 -8.20 -13.06
N GLU A 218 -8.64 -8.13 -14.37
CA GLU A 218 -8.13 -6.91 -15.02
C GLU A 218 -9.21 -5.83 -15.01
N LEU A 219 -8.84 -4.63 -14.54
CA LEU A 219 -9.69 -3.47 -14.64
C LEU A 219 -9.72 -3.02 -16.09
N VAL A 220 -10.85 -3.23 -16.76
CA VAL A 220 -11.09 -2.69 -18.10
C VAL A 220 -11.23 -1.19 -17.95
N ARG A 221 -10.12 -0.49 -18.18
CA ARG A 221 -10.19 0.93 -18.42
C ARG A 221 -10.93 1.08 -19.74
N PRO A 222 -12.01 1.90 -19.82
CA PRO A 222 -12.48 2.29 -21.13
C PRO A 222 -11.24 2.73 -21.86
N SER A 223 -11.04 2.26 -23.09
CA SER A 223 -10.16 3.00 -23.96
C SER A 223 -10.67 4.41 -23.81
N GLN A 224 -9.93 5.26 -23.09
CA GLN A 224 -9.94 6.66 -23.42
C GLN A 224 -9.82 6.56 -24.92
N THR A 225 -10.83 7.05 -25.64
CA THR A 225 -10.70 7.33 -27.05
C THR A 225 -9.61 8.37 -27.05
N LYS A 226 -8.40 7.83 -26.96
CA LYS A 226 -7.12 8.44 -26.83
C LYS A 226 -7.04 8.95 -28.22
N VAL A 227 -7.34 10.24 -28.36
CA VAL A 227 -7.19 10.91 -29.63
C VAL A 227 -5.81 10.48 -30.06
N THR A 228 -5.78 9.61 -31.06
CA THR A 228 -4.57 9.22 -31.74
C THR A 228 -4.26 10.43 -32.61
N GLU A 229 -3.93 11.54 -31.96
CA GLU A 229 -3.03 12.51 -32.54
C GLU A 229 -1.71 11.74 -32.60
N LYS A 230 -1.50 11.11 -33.75
CA LYS A 230 -0.16 10.82 -34.23
C LYS A 230 0.52 12.19 -34.38
N SER A 231 1.06 12.74 -33.30
CA SER A 231 1.89 13.93 -33.36
C SER A 231 3.31 13.61 -32.89
N SER A 232 4.19 13.57 -33.89
CA SER A 232 5.60 13.98 -33.87
C SER A 232 6.70 13.25 -33.09
N LEU A 233 6.45 12.24 -32.24
CA LEU A 233 7.57 11.53 -31.59
C LEU A 233 8.35 10.63 -32.58
N ASP A 234 9.64 10.91 -32.79
CA ASP A 234 10.52 10.14 -33.69
C ASP A 234 11.70 9.52 -32.93
N LEU A 235 11.51 8.29 -32.46
CA LEU A 235 12.53 7.57 -31.68
C LEU A 235 13.79 7.29 -32.49
N GLU A 236 13.65 7.05 -33.79
CA GLU A 236 14.78 6.72 -34.67
C GLU A 236 15.68 7.94 -34.90
N ALA A 237 15.07 9.12 -35.05
CA ALA A 237 15.78 10.40 -35.12
C ALA A 237 16.48 10.75 -33.80
N ILE A 238 15.79 10.56 -32.66
CA ILE A 238 16.38 10.77 -31.32
C ILE A 238 17.59 9.86 -31.11
N ALA A 239 17.51 8.59 -31.49
CA ALA A 239 18.63 7.66 -31.38
C ALA A 239 19.82 8.00 -32.30
N GLN A 240 19.64 8.92 -33.25
CA GLN A 240 20.69 9.48 -34.10
C GLN A 240 21.15 10.87 -33.63
N GLY A 241 20.59 11.39 -32.52
CA GLY A 241 20.95 12.68 -31.93
C GLY A 241 20.07 13.85 -32.36
N ASP A 242 19.04 13.64 -33.17
CA ASP A 242 18.05 14.67 -33.49
C ASP A 242 16.95 14.69 -32.42
N LEU A 243 16.99 15.70 -31.56
CA LEU A 243 16.07 15.84 -30.44
C LEU A 243 14.86 16.72 -30.76
N SER A 244 14.63 17.06 -32.03
CA SER A 244 13.56 17.99 -32.44
C SER A 244 12.18 17.59 -31.94
N SER A 245 11.88 16.28 -31.87
CA SER A 245 10.58 15.78 -31.41
C SER A 245 10.38 15.83 -29.89
N ILE A 246 11.43 16.14 -29.12
CA ILE A 246 11.39 16.24 -27.65
C ILE A 246 11.98 17.56 -27.14
N ALA A 247 12.27 18.50 -28.03
CA ALA A 247 12.86 19.78 -27.66
C ALA A 247 11.82 20.63 -26.90
N GLY A 248 12.25 21.22 -25.80
CA GLY A 248 11.36 21.99 -24.93
C GLY A 248 11.96 22.25 -23.55
N THR A 249 11.32 23.14 -22.80
CA THR A 249 11.63 23.42 -21.41
C THR A 249 10.55 22.81 -20.51
N TYR A 250 10.99 21.95 -19.60
CA TYR A 250 10.20 21.19 -18.65
C TYR A 250 10.33 21.84 -17.27
N PRO A 251 9.29 22.54 -16.80
CA PRO A 251 9.37 23.29 -15.55
C PRO A 251 9.37 22.33 -14.36
N ALA A 252 10.17 22.65 -13.34
CA ALA A 252 10.17 21.86 -12.13
C ALA A 252 8.96 22.16 -11.23
N ALA A 253 8.54 21.16 -10.44
CA ALA A 253 7.61 21.39 -9.35
C ALA A 253 8.22 22.33 -8.28
N LYS A 254 7.37 23.17 -7.66
CA LYS A 254 7.66 24.21 -6.65
C LYS A 254 9.09 24.19 -6.08
N GLY A 255 9.97 25.05 -6.61
CA GLY A 255 11.32 25.31 -6.08
C GLY A 255 12.44 24.41 -6.65
N GLY A 256 12.12 23.51 -7.58
CA GLY A 256 13.09 22.70 -8.31
C GLY A 256 13.80 23.46 -9.46
N MET A 257 14.46 22.73 -10.35
CA MET A 257 15.25 23.28 -11.45
C MET A 257 14.59 22.98 -12.80
N ASP A 258 14.35 24.00 -13.60
CA ASP A 258 13.79 23.83 -14.94
C ASP A 258 14.80 23.09 -15.83
N PHE A 259 14.32 22.14 -16.61
CA PHE A 259 15.13 21.30 -17.46
C PHE A 259 14.81 21.60 -18.92
N THR A 260 15.82 21.88 -19.76
CA THR A 260 15.61 22.16 -21.19
C THR A 260 16.34 21.14 -22.05
N ILE A 261 15.66 20.64 -23.08
CA ILE A 261 16.24 19.86 -24.18
C ILE A 261 16.18 20.73 -25.43
N ASN A 262 17.30 20.93 -26.10
CA ASN A 262 17.37 21.61 -27.38
C ASN A 262 17.45 20.58 -28.52
N ALA A 263 16.93 20.96 -29.70
CA ALA A 263 16.94 20.10 -30.88
C ALA A 263 18.35 19.72 -31.37
N ASP A 264 19.36 20.55 -31.05
CA ASP A 264 20.76 20.38 -31.46
C ASP A 264 21.57 19.42 -30.56
N GLY A 265 20.89 18.69 -29.67
CA GLY A 265 21.54 17.73 -28.77
C GLY A 265 22.18 18.36 -27.54
N THR A 266 21.95 19.65 -27.28
CA THR A 266 22.31 20.31 -26.02
C THR A 266 21.14 20.32 -25.04
N GLY A 267 21.42 20.56 -23.76
CA GLY A 267 20.40 20.78 -22.75
C GLY A 267 20.89 21.73 -21.67
N SER A 268 19.98 22.22 -20.84
CA SER A 268 20.32 23.08 -19.72
C SER A 268 19.46 22.80 -18.49
N ILE A 269 20.00 23.09 -17.32
CA ILE A 269 19.27 23.11 -16.05
C ILE A 269 19.33 24.54 -15.51
N SER A 270 18.18 25.10 -15.15
CA SER A 270 18.09 26.48 -14.64
C SER A 270 17.43 26.54 -13.27
N LYS A 271 18.00 27.35 -12.37
CA LYS A 271 17.43 27.71 -11.06
C LYS A 271 17.66 29.20 -10.80
N SER A 272 17.02 29.75 -9.77
CA SER A 272 17.13 31.16 -9.36
C SER A 272 18.58 31.68 -9.20
N ASP A 273 19.56 30.81 -9.01
CA ASP A 273 20.98 31.13 -8.80
C ASP A 273 21.89 30.85 -10.02
N GLY A 274 21.38 30.30 -11.14
CA GLY A 274 22.19 30.06 -12.33
C GLY A 274 21.55 29.14 -13.39
N THR A 275 22.18 29.07 -14.56
CA THR A 275 21.87 28.11 -15.63
C THR A 275 23.14 27.33 -15.98
N TRP A 276 23.01 26.02 -16.13
CA TRP A 276 24.10 25.10 -16.44
C TRP A 276 23.77 24.35 -17.73
N ASP A 277 24.60 24.56 -18.75
CA ASP A 277 24.46 23.90 -20.04
C ASP A 277 25.27 22.59 -20.09
N PHE A 278 24.79 21.62 -20.85
CA PHE A 278 25.46 20.35 -21.09
C PHE A 278 25.13 19.80 -22.49
N GLN A 279 25.94 18.82 -22.92
CA GLN A 279 25.77 18.14 -24.20
C GLN A 279 25.32 16.70 -23.95
N PHE A 280 24.36 16.22 -24.75
CA PHE A 280 23.99 14.82 -24.79
C PHE A 280 24.92 14.00 -25.68
N SER A 281 25.07 12.72 -25.38
CA SER A 281 25.97 11.79 -26.03
C SER A 281 25.43 10.35 -25.98
N ASN A 282 26.10 9.40 -26.63
CA ASN A 282 25.73 7.96 -26.60
C ASN A 282 24.29 7.66 -27.03
N PHE A 283 23.80 8.35 -28.05
CA PHE A 283 22.48 8.10 -28.63
C PHE A 283 22.40 6.69 -29.22
N ARG A 284 21.33 5.96 -28.89
CA ARG A 284 21.09 4.59 -29.35
C ARG A 284 19.63 4.18 -29.24
N MET A 285 19.23 3.21 -30.05
CA MET A 285 17.99 2.45 -29.86
C MET A 285 18.26 1.21 -29.01
N GLU A 286 17.44 0.99 -27.99
CA GLU A 286 17.53 -0.19 -27.13
C GLU A 286 16.15 -0.55 -26.57
N ASN A 287 15.73 -1.81 -26.75
CA ASN A 287 14.43 -2.32 -26.28
C ASN A 287 13.21 -1.48 -26.72
N GLY A 288 13.26 -0.93 -27.95
CA GLY A 288 12.18 -0.09 -28.50
C GLY A 288 12.14 1.34 -27.97
N MET A 289 13.20 1.79 -27.27
CA MET A 289 13.32 3.14 -26.73
C MET A 289 14.58 3.81 -27.28
N ALA A 290 14.53 5.13 -27.43
CA ALA A 290 15.73 5.91 -27.71
C ALA A 290 16.39 6.29 -26.39
N GLN A 291 17.71 6.09 -26.28
CA GLN A 291 18.48 6.37 -25.07
C GLN A 291 19.70 7.22 -25.37
N PHE A 292 20.07 8.07 -24.42
CA PHE A 292 21.26 8.93 -24.49
C PHE A 292 21.75 9.30 -23.08
N ASN A 293 22.94 9.91 -23.00
CA ASN A 293 23.60 10.28 -21.75
C ASN A 293 23.92 11.78 -21.71
N ALA A 294 23.89 12.38 -20.52
CA ALA A 294 24.47 13.70 -20.29
C ALA A 294 25.75 13.56 -19.45
N SER A 295 26.75 14.41 -19.73
CA SER A 295 28.01 14.46 -18.99
C SER A 295 27.82 14.93 -17.54
N PHE A 296 26.77 15.70 -17.27
CA PHE A 296 26.40 16.12 -15.92
C PHE A 296 25.73 14.96 -15.17
N ALA A 297 26.25 14.62 -13.99
CA ALA A 297 25.76 13.59 -13.06
C ALA A 297 25.75 12.12 -13.57
N GLY A 298 26.35 11.84 -14.74
CA GLY A 298 26.38 10.47 -15.29
C GLY A 298 24.99 9.91 -15.62
N ALA A 299 24.04 10.79 -15.91
CA ALA A 299 22.64 10.40 -16.09
C ALA A 299 22.38 9.73 -17.44
N THR A 300 21.46 8.76 -17.46
CA THR A 300 20.91 8.14 -18.67
C THR A 300 19.48 8.62 -18.86
N TYR A 301 19.14 8.93 -20.10
CA TYR A 301 17.84 9.40 -20.53
C TYR A 301 17.23 8.32 -21.42
N ALA A 302 15.98 7.94 -21.17
CA ALA A 302 15.23 7.02 -21.99
C ALA A 302 13.92 7.66 -22.44
N VAL A 303 13.74 7.79 -23.75
CA VAL A 303 12.50 8.27 -24.36
C VAL A 303 11.60 7.07 -24.58
N VAL A 304 10.48 7.06 -23.86
CA VAL A 304 9.53 5.95 -23.86
C VAL A 304 8.22 6.42 -24.50
N PRO A 305 7.80 5.80 -25.61
CA PRO A 305 6.55 6.15 -26.24
C PRO A 305 5.36 5.74 -25.36
N ALA A 306 4.27 6.44 -25.56
CA ALA A 306 2.99 6.11 -24.97
C ALA A 306 2.58 4.66 -25.29
N GLY A 307 2.15 3.91 -24.27
CA GLY A 307 1.73 2.51 -24.32
C GLY A 307 2.88 1.52 -24.12
N GLN A 308 4.13 1.97 -24.07
CA GLN A 308 5.27 1.11 -23.79
C GLN A 308 5.63 1.12 -22.30
N ALA A 309 5.92 -0.05 -21.74
CA ALA A 309 6.35 -0.19 -20.36
C ALA A 309 7.72 0.46 -20.11
N SER A 310 7.91 1.04 -18.93
CA SER A 310 9.19 1.59 -18.50
C SER A 310 10.21 0.47 -18.24
N PRO A 311 11.53 0.72 -18.43
CA PRO A 311 12.58 -0.24 -18.14
C PRO A 311 12.50 -0.77 -16.69
N ASN A 312 12.78 -2.06 -16.49
CA ASN A 312 12.65 -2.77 -15.20
C ASN A 312 13.45 -2.14 -14.06
N ASP A 313 14.53 -1.41 -14.36
CA ASP A 313 15.41 -0.76 -13.39
C ASP A 313 14.82 0.58 -12.87
N LEU A 314 13.66 1.00 -13.42
CA LEU A 314 12.96 2.27 -13.15
C LEU A 314 11.52 2.07 -12.68
N TYR A 315 11.12 0.82 -12.47
CA TYR A 315 9.85 0.49 -11.83
C TYR A 315 9.82 1.15 -10.45
N GLN A 316 8.83 2.02 -10.21
CA GLN A 316 8.64 2.89 -9.03
C GLN A 316 9.17 4.35 -9.14
N MET A 317 9.29 4.93 -10.34
CA MET A 317 9.40 6.40 -10.47
C MET A 317 8.03 7.06 -10.23
N PHE A 318 7.95 7.98 -9.28
CA PHE A 318 6.72 8.73 -9.00
C PHE A 318 6.25 9.50 -10.24
N GLY A 319 5.01 9.26 -10.63
CA GLY A 319 4.36 9.98 -11.73
C GLY A 319 4.79 9.48 -13.10
N ASP A 320 5.14 8.20 -13.26
CA ASP A 320 5.16 7.56 -14.58
C ASP A 320 3.72 7.32 -15.07
N ASP A 321 3.38 7.91 -16.22
CA ASP A 321 2.12 7.66 -16.92
C ASP A 321 2.45 7.04 -18.27
N SER A 322 2.32 5.71 -18.32
CA SER A 322 2.53 4.94 -19.55
C SER A 322 1.56 5.33 -20.67
N SER A 323 0.49 6.09 -20.39
CA SER A 323 -0.39 6.62 -21.43
C SER A 323 0.25 7.77 -22.23
N ARG A 324 1.32 8.39 -21.73
CA ARG A 324 2.00 9.53 -22.36
C ARG A 324 3.39 9.16 -22.88
N ASN A 325 3.83 9.91 -23.88
CA ASN A 325 5.23 9.94 -24.27
C ASN A 325 6.00 10.60 -23.13
N ARG A 326 7.18 10.06 -22.79
CA ARG A 326 7.93 10.54 -21.63
C ARG A 326 9.43 10.35 -21.77
N VAL A 327 10.18 11.16 -21.04
CA VAL A 327 11.63 11.02 -20.87
C VAL A 327 11.88 10.61 -19.43
N LEU A 328 12.49 9.44 -19.23
CA LEU A 328 12.91 8.92 -17.95
C LEU A 328 14.39 9.21 -17.74
N ILE A 329 14.75 9.73 -16.58
CA ILE A 329 16.14 10.09 -16.24
C ILE A 329 16.62 9.26 -15.06
N THR A 330 17.76 8.58 -15.25
CA THR A 330 18.36 7.65 -14.30
C THR A 330 19.76 8.14 -13.91
N GLY A 331 20.07 8.28 -12.62
CA GLY A 331 21.32 8.90 -12.14
C GLY A 331 21.18 9.48 -10.71
N GLU A 332 22.03 10.46 -10.33
CA GLU A 332 21.84 11.23 -9.09
C GLU A 332 20.62 12.15 -9.23
N GLY A 333 19.47 11.68 -8.75
CA GLY A 333 18.18 12.36 -8.92
C GLY A 333 17.41 11.77 -10.09
N ILE A 334 16.28 11.13 -9.76
CA ILE A 334 15.45 10.38 -10.68
C ILE A 334 14.24 11.25 -11.04
N ASN A 335 14.03 11.56 -12.33
CA ASN A 335 12.95 12.45 -12.81
C ASN A 335 12.24 11.90 -14.05
N VAL A 336 10.92 12.13 -14.13
CA VAL A 336 10.07 11.86 -15.30
C VAL A 336 9.60 13.18 -15.89
N PHE A 337 9.76 13.34 -17.21
CA PHE A 337 9.16 14.43 -17.96
C PHE A 337 8.18 13.90 -18.99
N PHE A 338 7.02 14.55 -19.11
CA PHE A 338 6.01 14.20 -20.09
C PHE A 338 6.13 15.06 -21.35
N LEU A 339 5.97 14.40 -22.49
CA LEU A 339 6.05 14.97 -23.83
C LEU A 339 4.62 15.11 -24.35
N ASP A 340 4.02 16.28 -24.12
CA ASP A 340 2.65 16.62 -24.51
C ASP A 340 2.55 17.13 -25.95
#